data_AF-A0AAQ3T654-F1
#
_entry.id   AF-A0AAQ3T654-F1
#
_cell.length_a   1.000
_cell.length_b   1.000
_cell.length_c   1.000
_cell.angle_alpha   90.00
_cell.angle_beta   90.00
_cell.angle_gamma   90.00
#
_symmetry.space_group_name_H-M   'P 1'
#
loop_
_entity.id
_entity.type
_entity.pdbx_description
1 polymer ?
#
loop_
_entity_poly.entity_id
_entity_poly.type
_entity_poly.pdbx_seq_one_letter_code
_entity_poly.pdbx_strand_id
1 'polypeptide(L)'
;MYKQLISIDVFVPNRFVWQLKVPLKIKIFIWLLFRGVILTKDNLIRRHWQGSKQYCFCSADETIQHLFFACPCAKFLWRIVSVTFGIHPPKNVTHMFGSWLHGVNKKIKNQILIGICALCWAIWLCRNDIIFDNHKEQSYMQILFKTTHFWVLLQKEEERDFVRKACCALETTTVEIFSKHGWMFSNRLLIDDVPVNSEAPV
;
A
#
# COMPACT_ATOMS: atom_id res chain seq x y z
N MET A 1 29.44 25.89 -3.97
CA MET A 1 29.11 24.54 -3.46
C MET A 1 27.63 24.37 -3.07
N TYR A 2 27.04 25.23 -2.22
CA TYR A 2 25.61 25.08 -1.85
C TYR A 2 24.59 25.23 -3.00
N LYS A 3 24.88 26.06 -4.01
CA LYS A 3 24.01 26.22 -5.19
C LYS A 3 23.89 24.94 -6.04
N GLN A 4 24.89 24.06 -6.02
CA GLN A 4 24.87 22.79 -6.75
C GLN A 4 24.00 21.71 -6.08
N LEU A 5 23.81 21.79 -4.76
CA LEU A 5 22.88 20.91 -4.04
C LEU A 5 21.41 21.34 -4.22
N ILE A 6 21.18 22.61 -4.55
CA ILE A 6 19.86 23.18 -4.86
C ILE A 6 19.54 23.06 -6.36
N SER A 7 20.56 22.93 -7.22
CA SER A 7 20.41 22.80 -8.68
C SER A 7 20.26 21.36 -9.18
N ILE A 8 20.36 20.37 -8.29
CA ILE A 8 19.76 19.08 -8.63
C ILE A 8 18.27 19.38 -8.61
N ASP A 9 17.62 19.17 -9.74
CA ASP A 9 16.17 19.26 -9.95
C ASP A 9 15.47 18.14 -9.14
N VAL A 10 15.74 18.10 -7.84
CA VAL A 10 15.09 17.25 -6.87
C VAL A 10 13.71 17.84 -6.73
N PHE A 11 12.79 17.32 -7.54
CA PHE A 11 11.36 17.45 -7.33
C PHE A 11 11.09 17.55 -5.83
N VAL A 12 10.75 18.74 -5.32
CA VAL A 12 10.60 18.98 -3.89
C VAL A 12 9.29 18.33 -3.47
N PRO A 13 9.31 17.08 -2.96
CA PRO A 13 8.12 16.23 -2.89
C PRO A 13 7.24 16.61 -1.70
N ASN A 14 7.79 17.42 -0.79
CA ASN A 14 7.10 17.95 0.37
C ASN A 14 5.75 18.55 -0.03
N ARG A 15 5.70 19.39 -1.07
CA ARG A 15 4.49 20.16 -1.34
C ARG A 15 3.26 19.30 -1.64
N PHE A 16 3.41 18.20 -2.38
CA PHE A 16 2.25 17.36 -2.71
C PHE A 16 1.84 16.47 -1.53
N VAL A 17 2.78 15.82 -0.82
CA VAL A 17 2.46 14.94 0.33
C VAL A 17 1.69 15.71 1.40
N TRP A 18 2.13 16.95 1.67
CA TRP A 18 1.49 17.80 2.67
C TRP A 18 0.13 18.35 2.21
N GLN A 19 -0.11 18.48 0.91
CA GLN A 19 -1.40 18.92 0.33
C GLN A 19 -2.45 17.80 0.25
N LEU A 20 -2.06 16.53 0.23
CA LEU A 20 -3.01 15.41 0.24
C LEU A 20 -3.79 15.36 1.56
N LYS A 21 -5.08 15.05 1.48
CA LYS A 21 -5.94 14.86 2.66
C LYS A 21 -5.80 13.43 3.18
N VAL A 22 -4.69 13.16 3.85
CA VAL A 22 -4.44 11.89 4.55
C VAL A 22 -3.94 12.17 5.97
N PRO A 23 -4.17 11.27 6.95
CA PRO A 23 -3.67 11.36 8.30
C PRO A 23 -2.17 11.62 8.33
N LEU A 24 -1.74 12.37 9.33
CA LEU A 24 -0.35 12.76 9.51
C LEU A 24 0.60 11.54 9.54
N LYS A 25 0.17 10.43 10.15
CA LYS A 25 0.92 9.17 10.16
C LYS A 25 1.25 8.66 8.74
N ILE A 26 0.27 8.69 7.82
CA ILE A 26 0.46 8.30 6.43
C ILE A 26 1.33 9.31 5.69
N LYS A 27 1.15 10.62 5.93
CA LYS A 27 2.03 11.65 5.34
C LYS A 27 3.50 11.44 5.69
N ILE A 28 3.78 11.22 6.97
CA ILE A 28 5.13 10.96 7.47
C ILE A 28 5.68 9.68 6.82
N PHE A 29 4.88 8.61 6.76
CA PHE A 29 5.28 7.37 6.09
C PHE A 29 5.63 7.58 4.62
N ILE A 30 4.76 8.24 3.84
CA ILE A 30 5.00 8.50 2.41
C ILE A 30 6.22 9.40 2.21
N TRP A 31 6.44 10.37 3.10
CA TRP A 31 7.64 11.19 3.09
C TRP A 31 8.92 10.37 3.34
N LEU A 32 8.91 9.45 4.31
CA LEU A 32 10.02 8.53 4.56
C LEU A 32 10.23 7.56 3.39
N LEU A 33 9.14 7.08 2.77
CA LEU A 33 9.16 6.21 1.60
C LEU A 33 9.84 6.93 0.42
N PHE A 34 9.46 8.18 0.17
CA PHE A 34 10.07 9.00 -0.86
C PHE A 34 11.57 9.22 -0.59
N ARG A 35 11.95 9.50 0.66
CA ARG A 35 13.36 9.67 1.04
C ARG A 35 14.16 8.36 1.02
N GLY A 36 13.51 7.21 0.85
CA GLY A 36 14.17 5.92 0.80
C GLY A 36 14.66 5.42 2.17
N VAL A 37 14.12 5.93 3.28
CA VAL A 37 14.63 5.71 4.65
C VAL A 37 13.65 4.93 5.56
N ILE A 38 12.63 4.29 4.98
CA ILE A 38 11.74 3.41 5.73
C ILE A 38 12.48 2.20 6.29
N LEU A 39 11.93 1.57 7.32
CA LEU A 39 12.56 0.46 8.06
C LEU A 39 12.49 -0.89 7.31
N THR A 40 12.78 -0.88 6.01
CA THR A 40 13.03 -2.09 5.22
C THR A 40 14.31 -2.77 5.70
N LYS A 41 14.45 -4.08 5.48
CA LYS A 41 15.57 -4.86 6.03
C LYS A 41 16.92 -4.40 5.49
N ASP A 42 16.99 -3.96 4.24
CA ASP A 42 18.18 -3.32 3.66
C ASP A 42 18.62 -2.07 4.45
N ASN A 43 17.68 -1.23 4.85
CA ASN A 43 17.93 -0.03 5.65
C ASN A 43 18.25 -0.34 7.12
N LEU A 44 17.68 -1.42 7.69
CA LEU A 44 18.01 -1.88 9.04
C LEU A 44 19.45 -2.40 9.11
N ILE A 45 19.90 -3.14 8.11
CA ILE A 45 21.27 -3.67 8.07
C ILE A 45 22.30 -2.56 7.93
N ARG A 46 21.99 -1.50 7.16
CA ARG A 46 22.80 -0.27 7.13
C ARG A 46 22.93 0.41 8.49
N ARG A 47 22.04 0.11 9.45
CA ARG A 47 22.07 0.57 10.84
C ARG A 47 22.58 -0.49 11.82
N HIS A 48 23.35 -1.47 11.33
CA HIS A 48 23.95 -2.55 12.12
C HIS A 48 22.96 -3.55 12.75
N TRP A 49 21.77 -3.71 12.17
CA TRP A 49 20.85 -4.78 12.58
C TRP A 49 21.32 -6.16 12.08
N GLN A 50 21.22 -7.18 12.94
CA GLN A 50 21.81 -8.53 12.78
C GLN A 50 20.80 -9.61 12.37
N GLY A 51 19.88 -9.32 11.45
CA GLY A 51 18.90 -10.31 10.99
C GLY A 51 18.90 -10.57 9.49
N SER A 52 18.08 -11.55 9.06
CA SER A 52 17.97 -11.96 7.66
C SER A 52 17.46 -10.83 6.76
N LYS A 53 18.04 -10.71 5.55
CA LYS A 53 17.62 -9.80 4.47
C LYS A 53 16.34 -10.23 3.75
N GLN A 54 15.97 -11.50 3.87
CA GLN A 54 14.95 -12.11 3.03
C GLN A 54 13.54 -11.67 3.42
N TYR A 55 12.71 -11.37 2.43
CA TYR A 55 11.31 -11.03 2.64
C TYR A 55 10.45 -12.28 2.89
N CYS A 56 9.45 -12.20 3.77
CA CYS A 56 8.67 -13.36 4.18
C CYS A 56 7.82 -13.97 3.04
N PHE A 57 7.42 -13.19 2.03
CA PHE A 57 6.63 -13.70 0.89
C PHE A 57 7.47 -14.22 -0.26
N CYS A 58 8.75 -13.87 -0.32
CA CYS A 58 9.64 -14.34 -1.37
C CYS A 58 11.07 -14.23 -0.87
N SER A 59 11.86 -15.28 -1.07
CA SER A 59 13.24 -15.41 -0.57
C SER A 59 14.24 -14.38 -1.12
N ALA A 60 13.77 -13.32 -1.77
CA ALA A 60 14.54 -12.18 -2.24
C ALA A 60 14.76 -11.14 -1.13
N ASP A 61 15.77 -10.29 -1.33
CA ASP A 61 16.12 -9.21 -0.41
C ASP A 61 15.00 -8.14 -0.33
N GLU A 62 14.62 -7.80 0.89
CA GLU A 62 13.61 -6.78 1.15
C GLU A 62 14.18 -5.37 0.97
N THR A 63 13.99 -4.83 -0.23
CA THR A 63 14.24 -3.42 -0.58
C THR A 63 12.94 -2.68 -0.81
N ILE A 64 12.95 -1.35 -0.78
CA ILE A 64 11.78 -0.52 -1.10
C ILE A 64 11.24 -0.84 -2.50
N GLN A 65 12.13 -0.96 -3.48
CA GLN A 65 11.76 -1.30 -4.85
C GLN A 65 11.09 -2.68 -4.93
N HIS A 66 11.64 -3.64 -4.18
CA HIS A 66 11.08 -4.98 -4.14
C HIS A 66 9.72 -5.00 -3.45
N LEU A 67 9.63 -4.45 -2.23
CA LEU A 67 8.43 -4.44 -1.39
C LEU A 67 7.23 -3.81 -2.09
N PHE A 68 7.41 -2.68 -2.77
CA PHE A 68 6.30 -1.94 -3.37
C PHE A 68 6.07 -2.19 -4.85
N PHE A 69 7.02 -2.76 -5.61
CA PHE A 69 6.88 -2.87 -7.07
C PHE A 69 7.25 -4.24 -7.64
N ALA A 70 8.27 -4.92 -7.11
CA ALA A 70 8.79 -6.15 -7.73
C ALA A 70 8.28 -7.46 -7.08
N CYS A 71 7.89 -7.40 -5.81
CA CYS A 71 7.36 -8.53 -5.05
C CYS A 71 6.12 -9.12 -5.75
N PRO A 72 5.94 -10.46 -5.77
CA PRO A 72 4.73 -11.09 -6.31
C PRO A 72 3.43 -10.48 -5.78
N CYS A 73 3.39 -10.18 -4.48
CA CYS A 73 2.28 -9.46 -3.83
C CYS A 73 2.02 -8.09 -4.47
N ALA A 74 3.07 -7.27 -4.55
CA ALA A 74 2.96 -5.93 -5.12
C ALA A 74 2.53 -5.97 -6.59
N LYS A 75 3.14 -6.86 -7.40
CA LYS A 75 2.78 -7.05 -8.81
C LYS A 75 1.32 -7.45 -8.96
N PHE A 76 0.80 -8.31 -8.09
CA PHE A 76 -0.59 -8.72 -8.09
C PHE A 76 -1.53 -7.53 -7.82
N LEU A 77 -1.28 -6.78 -6.74
CA LEU A 77 -2.08 -5.60 -6.39
C LEU A 77 -2.04 -4.54 -7.49
N TRP A 78 -0.86 -4.28 -8.07
CA TRP A 78 -0.70 -3.36 -9.18
C TRP A 78 -1.42 -3.80 -10.46
N ARG A 79 -1.49 -5.11 -10.72
CA ARG A 79 -2.28 -5.66 -11.84
C ARG A 79 -3.76 -5.44 -11.63
N ILE A 80 -4.30 -5.66 -10.43
CA ILE A 80 -5.70 -5.36 -10.11
C ILE A 80 -5.99 -3.87 -10.39
N VAL A 81 -5.17 -2.97 -9.82
CA VAL A 81 -5.30 -1.52 -10.05
C VAL A 81 -5.25 -1.18 -11.54
N SER A 82 -4.35 -1.81 -12.29
CA SER A 82 -4.21 -1.60 -13.73
C SER A 82 -5.42 -2.09 -14.53
N VAL A 83 -6.02 -3.21 -14.16
CA VAL A 83 -7.21 -3.76 -14.84
C VAL A 83 -8.44 -2.92 -14.51
N THR A 84 -8.62 -2.55 -13.24
CA THR A 84 -9.80 -1.81 -12.79
C THR A 84 -9.84 -0.38 -13.32
N PHE A 85 -8.69 0.32 -13.34
CA PHE A 85 -8.64 1.74 -13.71
C PHE A 85 -8.02 2.01 -15.07
N GLY A 86 -7.48 0.99 -15.75
CA GLY A 86 -6.79 1.15 -17.04
C GLY A 86 -5.47 1.93 -16.94
N ILE A 87 -4.86 2.01 -15.76
CA ILE A 87 -3.64 2.79 -15.53
C ILE A 87 -2.45 1.83 -15.40
N HIS A 88 -1.41 2.03 -16.20
CA HIS A 88 -0.19 1.24 -16.10
C HIS A 88 0.47 1.40 -14.73
N PRO A 89 1.00 0.33 -14.13
CA PRO A 89 1.61 0.42 -12.81
C PRO A 89 2.90 1.26 -12.82
N PRO A 90 3.19 1.98 -11.72
CA PRO A 90 4.38 2.79 -11.61
C PRO A 90 5.64 1.91 -11.54
N LYS A 91 6.76 2.41 -12.06
CA LYS A 91 8.03 1.66 -12.09
C LYS A 91 8.81 1.73 -10.78
N ASN A 92 8.74 2.85 -10.08
CA ASN A 92 9.45 3.12 -8.83
C ASN A 92 8.79 4.30 -8.10
N VAL A 93 9.27 4.62 -6.89
CA VAL A 93 8.71 5.69 -6.04
C VAL A 93 8.78 7.06 -6.73
N THR A 94 9.88 7.38 -7.42
CA THR A 94 10.06 8.65 -8.14
C THR A 94 9.07 8.81 -9.28
N HIS A 95 8.84 7.74 -10.05
CA HIS A 95 7.83 7.71 -11.11
C HIS A 95 6.43 7.87 -10.52
N MET A 96 6.12 7.08 -9.48
CA MET A 96 4.81 7.05 -8.81
C MET A 96 4.33 8.43 -8.34
N PHE A 97 5.23 9.23 -7.76
CA PHE A 97 4.90 10.57 -7.25
C PHE A 97 5.29 11.73 -8.18
N GLY A 98 6.01 11.45 -9.25
CA GLY A 98 6.47 12.43 -10.23
C GLY A 98 5.62 12.43 -11.50
N SER A 99 6.17 11.82 -12.56
CA SER A 99 5.65 11.89 -13.93
C SER A 99 4.56 10.87 -14.27
N TRP A 100 4.22 9.93 -13.39
CA TRP A 100 3.31 8.84 -13.73
C TRP A 100 1.90 9.30 -14.17
N LEU A 101 1.32 10.28 -13.47
CA LEU A 101 -0.01 10.81 -13.76
C LEU A 101 0.08 12.16 -14.50
N HIS A 102 1.07 12.33 -15.38
CA HIS A 102 1.16 13.51 -16.23
C HIS A 102 -0.02 13.55 -17.21
N GLY A 103 -0.65 14.71 -17.39
CA GLY A 103 -1.84 14.86 -18.24
C GLY A 103 -3.18 14.51 -17.58
N VAL A 104 -3.19 13.92 -16.37
CA VAL A 104 -4.44 13.65 -15.63
C VAL A 104 -4.93 14.92 -14.92
N ASN A 105 -6.25 15.17 -14.96
CA ASN A 105 -6.87 16.28 -14.25
C ASN A 105 -6.47 16.27 -12.76
N LYS A 106 -6.12 17.45 -12.21
CA LYS A 106 -5.65 17.61 -10.83
C LYS A 106 -6.55 16.97 -9.77
N LYS A 107 -7.88 17.04 -9.94
CA LYS A 107 -8.84 16.44 -8.99
C LYS A 107 -8.73 14.92 -8.99
N ILE A 108 -8.77 14.31 -10.17
CA ILE A 108 -8.67 12.86 -10.36
C ILE A 108 -7.29 12.36 -9.92
N LYS A 109 -6.23 13.09 -10.29
CA LYS A 109 -4.85 12.79 -9.87
C LYS A 109 -4.73 12.71 -8.36
N ASN A 110 -5.29 13.68 -7.62
CA ASN A 110 -5.26 13.67 -6.16
C ASN A 110 -6.01 12.47 -5.58
N GLN A 111 -7.15 12.09 -6.17
CA GLN A 111 -7.93 10.93 -5.73
C GLN A 111 -7.16 9.62 -5.91
N ILE A 112 -6.53 9.44 -7.08
CA ILE A 112 -5.68 8.29 -7.37
C ILE A 112 -4.50 8.25 -6.39
N LEU A 113 -3.84 9.40 -6.14
CA LEU A 113 -2.73 9.50 -5.19
C LEU A 113 -3.13 9.13 -3.75
N ILE A 114 -4.32 9.50 -3.29
CA ILE A 114 -4.82 9.09 -1.98
C ILE A 114 -4.98 7.56 -1.91
N GLY A 115 -5.51 6.95 -2.97
CA GLY A 115 -5.63 5.49 -3.06
C GLY A 115 -4.29 4.77 -3.06
N ILE A 116 -3.31 5.30 -3.79
CA ILE A 116 -1.95 4.76 -3.79
C ILE A 116 -1.30 4.90 -2.41
N CYS A 117 -1.50 6.02 -1.73
CA CYS A 117 -1.01 6.20 -0.36
C CYS A 117 -1.64 5.17 0.59
N ALA A 118 -2.95 4.90 0.47
CA ALA A 118 -3.62 3.83 1.21
C ALA A 118 -3.05 2.44 0.86
N LEU A 119 -2.81 2.15 -0.41
CA LEU A 119 -2.22 0.88 -0.86
C LEU A 119 -0.82 0.66 -0.30
N CYS A 120 0.05 1.68 -0.42
CA CYS A 120 1.40 1.62 0.14
C CYS A 120 1.38 1.44 1.66
N TRP A 121 0.46 2.14 2.35
CA TRP A 121 0.28 1.99 3.78
C TRP A 121 -0.19 0.59 4.18
N ALA A 122 -1.16 0.02 3.46
CA ALA A 122 -1.65 -1.34 3.71
C ALA A 122 -0.57 -2.40 3.48
N ILE A 123 0.22 -2.29 2.40
CA ILE A 123 1.37 -3.17 2.15
C ILE A 123 2.38 -3.08 3.30
N TRP A 124 2.66 -1.86 3.77
CA TRP A 124 3.59 -1.62 4.88
C TRP A 124 3.10 -2.22 6.20
N LEU A 125 1.82 -2.05 6.53
CA LEU A 125 1.22 -2.66 7.73
C LEU A 125 1.27 -4.19 7.65
N CYS A 126 0.85 -4.77 6.53
CA CYS A 126 0.91 -6.21 6.31
C CYS A 126 2.33 -6.76 6.52
N ARG A 127 3.34 -6.09 5.97
CA ARG A 127 4.75 -6.43 6.19
C ARG A 127 5.14 -6.35 7.66
N ASN A 128 4.71 -5.32 8.38
CA ASN A 128 5.04 -5.18 9.79
C ASN A 128 4.36 -6.23 10.65
N ASP A 129 3.08 -6.52 10.41
CA ASP A 129 2.33 -7.56 11.14
C ASP A 129 3.06 -8.93 11.01
N ILE A 130 3.59 -9.26 9.83
CA ILE A 130 4.33 -10.50 9.61
C ILE A 130 5.65 -10.54 10.38
N ILE A 131 6.33 -9.40 10.52
CA ILE A 131 7.63 -9.32 11.19
C ILE A 131 7.49 -9.27 12.72
N PHE A 132 6.46 -8.61 13.24
CA PHE A 132 6.32 -8.36 14.67
C PHE A 132 5.34 -9.30 15.37
N ASP A 133 4.24 -9.71 14.73
CA ASP A 133 3.17 -10.49 15.37
C ASP A 133 3.17 -11.98 14.99
N ASN A 134 4.20 -12.45 14.25
CA ASN A 134 4.37 -13.85 13.84
C ASN A 134 3.14 -14.46 13.13
N HIS A 135 2.26 -13.62 12.58
CA HIS A 135 1.10 -14.08 11.80
C HIS A 135 1.60 -14.75 10.52
N LYS A 136 1.38 -16.06 10.42
CA LYS A 136 1.66 -16.84 9.21
C LYS A 136 0.66 -16.44 8.12
N GLU A 137 1.17 -15.75 7.11
CA GLU A 137 0.58 -15.58 5.77
C GLU A 137 -0.67 -14.69 5.72
N GLN A 138 -0.48 -13.36 5.63
CA GLN A 138 -1.57 -12.49 5.17
C GLN A 138 -1.86 -12.71 3.69
N SER A 139 -3.12 -12.97 3.35
CA SER A 139 -3.56 -13.15 1.96
C SER A 139 -3.52 -11.82 1.19
N TYR A 140 -3.25 -11.86 -0.11
CA TYR A 140 -3.33 -10.69 -1.01
C TYR A 140 -4.68 -9.97 -0.93
N MET A 141 -5.75 -10.73 -0.69
CA MET A 141 -7.11 -10.22 -0.48
C MET A 141 -7.21 -9.35 0.76
N GLN A 142 -6.60 -9.77 1.88
CA GLN A 142 -6.64 -9.00 3.13
C GLN A 142 -5.93 -7.65 2.96
N ILE A 143 -4.84 -7.61 2.20
CA ILE A 143 -4.14 -6.36 1.88
C ILE A 143 -5.03 -5.46 1.02
N LEU A 144 -5.74 -6.03 0.05
CA LEU A 144 -6.67 -5.28 -0.81
C LEU A 144 -7.83 -4.71 0.01
N PHE A 145 -8.50 -5.50 0.85
CA PHE A 145 -9.60 -5.04 1.70
C PHE A 145 -9.15 -4.00 2.73
N LYS A 146 -7.96 -4.17 3.33
CA LYS A 146 -7.34 -3.13 4.16
C LYS A 146 -7.14 -1.84 3.36
N THR A 147 -6.68 -1.94 2.11
CA THR A 147 -6.50 -0.80 1.20
C THR A 147 -7.81 -0.10 0.91
N THR A 148 -8.86 -0.83 0.50
CA THR A 148 -10.17 -0.24 0.14
C THR A 148 -10.83 0.43 1.35
N HIS A 149 -10.76 -0.22 2.51
CA HIS A 149 -11.23 0.33 3.77
C HIS A 149 -10.52 1.64 4.13
N PHE A 150 -9.17 1.66 4.13
CA PHE A 150 -8.43 2.90 4.37
C PHE A 150 -8.76 3.96 3.32
N TRP A 151 -8.82 3.61 2.05
CA TRP A 151 -9.11 4.58 0.99
C TRP A 151 -10.46 5.29 1.21
N VAL A 152 -11.51 4.56 1.58
CA VAL A 152 -12.82 5.18 1.90
C VAL A 152 -12.74 6.09 3.13
N LEU A 153 -12.04 5.66 4.19
CA LEU A 153 -11.91 6.46 5.42
C LEU A 153 -11.14 7.76 5.23
N LEU A 154 -10.23 7.81 4.25
CA LEU A 154 -9.41 8.98 3.97
C LEU A 154 -10.14 10.11 3.23
N GLN A 155 -11.39 9.87 2.79
CA GLN A 155 -12.13 10.81 1.94
C GLN A 155 -13.13 11.67 2.71
N LYS A 156 -13.30 12.90 2.22
CA LYS A 156 -14.40 13.79 2.61
C LYS A 156 -15.74 13.15 2.25
N GLU A 157 -16.79 13.40 3.03
CA GLU A 157 -18.12 12.81 2.82
C GLU A 157 -18.64 12.96 1.39
N GLU A 158 -18.50 14.14 0.79
CA GLU A 158 -18.91 14.44 -0.59
C GLU A 158 -18.20 13.59 -1.66
N GLU A 159 -16.98 13.11 -1.39
CA GLU A 159 -16.17 12.32 -2.33
C GLU A 159 -16.18 10.82 -2.00
N ARG A 160 -16.83 10.41 -0.89
CA ARG A 160 -16.89 9.01 -0.45
C ARG A 160 -17.64 8.13 -1.42
N ASP A 161 -18.68 8.62 -2.09
CA ASP A 161 -19.44 7.80 -3.03
C ASP A 161 -18.64 7.43 -4.29
N PHE A 162 -17.84 8.37 -4.79
CA PHE A 162 -16.92 8.09 -5.89
C PHE A 162 -15.87 7.05 -5.48
N VAL A 163 -15.28 7.20 -4.29
CA VAL A 163 -14.27 6.27 -3.80
C VAL A 163 -14.86 4.91 -3.43
N ARG A 164 -16.08 4.84 -2.90
CA ARG A 164 -16.80 3.57 -2.70
C ARG A 164 -17.02 2.85 -4.02
N LYS A 165 -17.42 3.55 -5.08
CA LYS A 165 -17.55 2.95 -6.42
C LYS A 165 -16.21 2.43 -6.93
N ALA A 166 -15.13 3.18 -6.73
CA ALA A 166 -13.77 2.75 -7.11
C ALA A 166 -13.30 1.52 -6.30
N CYS A 167 -13.53 1.50 -4.99
CA CYS A 167 -13.23 0.35 -4.12
C CYS A 167 -14.08 -0.88 -4.47
N CYS A 168 -15.37 -0.69 -4.72
CA CYS A 168 -16.27 -1.75 -5.16
C CYS A 168 -15.79 -2.34 -6.51
N ALA A 169 -15.43 -1.50 -7.48
CA ALA A 169 -14.88 -1.95 -8.74
C ALA A 169 -13.57 -2.76 -8.57
N LEU A 170 -12.69 -2.34 -7.66
CA LEU A 170 -11.47 -3.10 -7.31
C LEU A 170 -11.80 -4.47 -6.74
N GLU A 171 -12.73 -4.53 -5.79
CA GLU A 171 -13.17 -5.77 -5.15
C GLU A 171 -13.84 -6.71 -6.16
N THR A 172 -14.75 -6.20 -7.00
CA THR A 172 -15.39 -6.97 -8.08
C THR A 172 -14.36 -7.51 -9.07
N THR A 173 -13.46 -6.65 -9.58
CA THR A 173 -12.40 -7.07 -10.52
C THR A 173 -11.54 -8.17 -9.90
N THR A 174 -11.24 -8.03 -8.61
CA THR A 174 -10.44 -9.01 -7.89
C THR A 174 -11.18 -10.34 -7.82
N VAL A 175 -12.43 -10.34 -7.35
CA VAL A 175 -13.27 -11.55 -7.26
C VAL A 175 -13.41 -12.21 -8.63
N GLU A 176 -13.58 -11.45 -9.72
CA GLU A 176 -13.67 -11.99 -11.09
C GLU A 176 -12.35 -12.61 -11.58
N ILE A 177 -11.22 -11.98 -11.31
CA ILE A 177 -9.90 -12.53 -11.66
C ILE A 177 -9.69 -13.85 -10.91
N PHE A 178 -10.05 -13.88 -9.62
CA PHE A 178 -9.94 -15.08 -8.79
C PHE A 178 -10.92 -16.17 -9.18
N SER A 179 -12.17 -15.84 -9.53
CA SER A 179 -13.16 -16.83 -9.97
C SER A 179 -12.75 -17.49 -11.28
N LYS A 180 -12.08 -16.76 -12.18
CA LYS A 180 -11.58 -17.28 -13.47
C LYS A 180 -10.30 -18.11 -13.36
N HIS A 181 -9.42 -17.81 -12.39
CA HIS A 181 -8.09 -18.45 -12.29
C HIS A 181 -7.96 -19.44 -11.12
N GLY A 182 -9.03 -19.65 -10.35
CA GLY A 182 -9.10 -20.63 -9.27
C GLY A 182 -8.71 -20.09 -7.90
N TRP A 183 -9.35 -20.66 -6.88
CA TRP A 183 -9.13 -20.38 -5.47
C TRP A 183 -8.11 -21.39 -4.91
N MET A 184 -6.85 -20.98 -4.72
CA MET A 184 -5.91 -21.75 -3.88
C MET A 184 -5.66 -20.94 -2.61
N PHE A 185 -6.41 -21.23 -1.55
CA PHE A 185 -6.08 -20.79 -0.20
C PHE A 185 -6.53 -21.83 0.83
N SER A 186 -5.68 -22.83 1.08
CA SER A 186 -5.63 -23.46 2.40
C SER A 186 -5.13 -22.42 3.39
N ASN A 187 -6.05 -21.61 3.93
CA ASN A 187 -6.00 -20.86 5.20
C ASN A 187 -7.07 -19.76 5.19
N ARG A 188 -8.35 -20.16 5.07
CA ARG A 188 -9.41 -19.47 5.80
C ARG A 188 -9.06 -19.63 7.28
N LEU A 189 -8.51 -18.61 7.91
CA LEU A 189 -8.45 -18.58 9.37
C LEU A 189 -9.46 -17.55 9.87
N LEU A 190 -10.63 -18.10 10.18
CA LEU A 190 -11.35 -17.88 11.44
C LEU A 190 -11.64 -16.41 11.77
N ILE A 191 -12.70 -15.89 11.17
CA ILE A 191 -13.63 -15.06 11.94
C ILE A 191 -14.70 -16.04 12.41
N ASP A 192 -14.33 -16.90 13.36
CA ASP A 192 -15.29 -17.67 14.13
C ASP A 192 -15.62 -16.83 15.37
N ASP A 193 -16.89 -16.43 15.43
CA ASP A 193 -17.73 -16.37 16.62
C ASP A 193 -17.06 -15.91 17.93
N VAL A 194 -17.29 -14.62 18.27
CA VAL A 194 -17.50 -14.26 19.67
C VAL A 194 -19.00 -14.42 19.92
N PRO A 195 -19.45 -15.45 20.67
CA PRO A 195 -20.80 -15.47 21.15
C PRO A 195 -20.95 -14.40 22.22
N VAL A 196 -21.91 -13.51 22.01
CA VAL A 196 -22.52 -12.73 23.10
C VAL A 196 -23.26 -13.74 23.98
N ASN A 197 -22.62 -14.22 25.04
CA ASN A 197 -23.32 -14.84 26.16
C ASN A 197 -23.11 -14.00 27.41
N SER A 198 -24.14 -13.19 27.67
CA SER A 198 -24.65 -12.90 28.99
C SER A 198 -24.78 -14.20 29.82
N GLU A 199 -24.18 -14.23 31.00
CA GLU A 199 -24.77 -14.74 32.25
C GLU A 199 -23.71 -14.74 33.38
N ALA A 200 -23.99 -13.98 34.44
CA ALA A 200 -23.42 -14.19 35.78
C ALA A 200 -24.07 -15.43 36.41
N PRO A 201 -23.36 -16.19 37.26
CA PRO A 201 -23.51 -16.04 38.73
C PRO A 201 -22.18 -16.31 39.47
N VAL A 202 -21.91 -15.90 40.71
CA VAL A 202 -22.70 -15.73 41.95
C VAL A 202 -22.20 -14.48 42.68
#